data_AF-A0A0G0XNA1-F1
#
_entry.id   AF-A0A0G0XNA1-F1
#
_cell.length_a   1.000
_cell.length_b   1.000
_cell.length_c   1.000
_cell.angle_alpha   90.00
_cell.angle_beta   90.00
_cell.angle_gamma   90.00
#
_symmetry.space_group_name_H-M   'P 1'
#
loop_
_entity.id
_entity.type
_entity.pdbx_description
1 polymer ?
#
loop_
_entity_poly.entity_id
_entity_poly.type
_entity_poly.pdbx_seq_one_letter_code
_entity_poly.pdbx_strand_id
1 'polypeptide(L)' 'MSTSLFDFFQQNPLVFAAFLIWSLFWKGLALWRAGHLGQKYWFIILLVVNTAGLLEIIYLFYFSKKKIKMAIDANQLNNH' A
#
# COMPACT_ATOMS: atom_id res chain seq x y z
N MET A 1 -39.03 -10.38 -18.56
CA MET A 1 -38.15 -10.53 -17.37
C MET A 1 -36.72 -10.63 -17.88
N SER A 2 -35.98 -9.52 -17.93
CA SER A 2 -34.55 -9.54 -18.22
C SER A 2 -33.81 -9.33 -16.91
N THR A 3 -33.34 -10.42 -16.30
CA THR A 3 -32.43 -10.34 -15.16
C THR A 3 -31.08 -9.86 -15.66
N SER A 4 -30.61 -8.73 -15.12
CA SER A 4 -29.31 -8.17 -15.49
C SER A 4 -28.20 -8.90 -14.73
N LEU A 5 -26.97 -8.88 -15.27
CA LEU A 5 -25.80 -9.44 -14.57
C LEU A 5 -25.61 -8.81 -13.19
N PHE A 6 -26.03 -7.55 -13.03
CA PHE A 6 -25.97 -6.83 -11.76
C PHE A 6 -26.87 -7.49 -10.70
N ASP A 7 -28.09 -7.88 -11.07
CA ASP A 7 -29.05 -8.52 -10.16
C ASP A 7 -28.54 -9.87 -9.66
N PHE A 8 -27.84 -10.61 -10.51
CA PHE A 8 -27.27 -11.91 -10.16
C PHE A 8 -26.24 -11.81 -9.02
N PHE A 9 -25.37 -10.79 -9.05
CA PHE A 9 -24.40 -10.55 -7.98
C PHE A 9 -25.07 -10.07 -6.70
N GLN A 10 -26.10 -9.23 -6.81
CA GLN A 10 -26.85 -8.74 -5.65
C GLN A 10 -27.65 -9.85 -4.95
N GLN A 11 -28.16 -10.81 -5.71
CA GLN A 11 -28.94 -11.93 -5.19
C GLN A 11 -28.08 -13.06 -4.61
N ASN A 12 -26.78 -13.11 -4.96
CA ASN A 12 -25.84 -14.13 -4.46
C ASN A 12 -24.68 -13.49 -3.67
N PRO A 13 -24.94 -12.92 -2.49
CA PRO A 13 -23.92 -12.26 -1.67
C PRO A 13 -22.78 -13.20 -1.25
N LEU A 14 -23.05 -14.51 -1.16
CA LEU A 14 -22.03 -15.52 -0.85
C LEU A 14 -20.96 -15.65 -1.94
N VAL A 15 -21.33 -15.51 -3.22
CA VAL A 15 -20.38 -15.58 -4.34
C VAL A 15 -19.43 -14.38 -4.28
N PHE A 16 -19.98 -13.20 -3.98
CA PHE A 16 -19.19 -11.99 -3.79
C PHE A 16 -18.26 -12.10 -2.58
N ALA A 17 -18.76 -12.58 -1.44
CA ALA A 17 -17.95 -12.81 -0.25
C ALA A 17 -16.83 -13.84 -0.49
N ALA A 18 -17.11 -14.93 -1.22
CA ALA A 18 -16.09 -15.90 -1.60
C ALA A 18 -15.00 -15.27 -2.47
N PHE A 19 -15.36 -14.41 -3.42
CA PHE A 19 -14.40 -13.68 -4.25
C PHE A 19 -13.53 -12.70 -3.44
N LEU A 20 -14.13 -12.02 -2.45
CA LEU A 20 -13.42 -11.15 -1.53
C LEU A 20 -12.44 -11.93 -0.66
N ILE A 21 -12.88 -13.05 -0.05
CA ILE A 21 -12.03 -13.91 0.78
C ILE A 21 -10.91 -14.52 -0.06
N TRP A 22 -11.21 -14.99 -1.26
CA TRP A 22 -10.22 -15.49 -2.21
C TRP A 22 -9.18 -14.42 -2.54
N SER A 23 -9.63 -13.20 -2.85
CA SER A 23 -8.72 -12.08 -3.15
C SER A 23 -7.87 -11.68 -1.93
N LEU A 24 -8.46 -11.65 -0.73
CA LEU A 24 -7.74 -11.37 0.51
C LEU A 24 -6.71 -12.47 0.81
N PHE A 25 -7.03 -13.73 0.54
CA PHE A 25 -6.14 -14.85 0.76
C PHE A 25 -4.86 -14.73 -0.07
N TRP A 26 -4.99 -14.52 -1.40
CA TRP A 26 -3.83 -14.32 -2.27
C TRP A 26 -3.04 -13.05 -1.93
N LYS A 27 -3.72 -11.94 -1.58
CA LYS A 27 -3.07 -10.70 -1.16
C LYS A 27 -2.34 -10.83 0.17
N GLY A 28 -2.94 -11.50 1.15
CA GLY A 28 -2.35 -11.76 2.47
C GLY A 28 -1.14 -12.68 2.38
N LEU A 29 -1.22 -13.72 1.53
CA LEU A 29 -0.10 -14.62 1.26
C LEU A 29 1.06 -13.89 0.58
N ALA A 30 0.77 -12.99 -0.37
CA ALA A 30 1.78 -12.12 -0.98
C ALA A 30 2.42 -11.16 0.04
N LEU A 31 1.62 -10.62 0.98
CA LEU A 31 2.10 -9.75 2.05
C LEU A 31 3.04 -10.48 3.03
N TRP A 32 2.63 -11.67 3.49
CA TRP A 32 3.44 -12.51 4.38
C TRP A 32 4.76 -12.86 3.68
N ARG A 33 4.69 -13.30 2.43
CA ARG A 33 5.89 -13.65 1.66
C ARG A 33 6.81 -12.45 1.44
N ALA A 34 6.27 -11.26 1.15
CA ALA A 34 7.07 -10.03 1.00
C ALA A 34 7.73 -9.59 2.31
N GLY A 35 7.03 -9.69 3.43
CA GLY A 35 7.57 -9.39 4.77
C GLY A 35 8.66 -10.37 5.19
N HIS A 36 8.50 -11.66 4.89
CA HIS A 36 9.46 -12.71 5.28
C HIS A 36 10.72 -12.74 4.39
N LEU A 37 10.60 -12.45 3.09
CA LEU A 37 11.73 -12.39 2.15
C LEU A 37 12.47 -11.04 2.14
N GLY A 38 12.12 -10.11 3.05
CA GLY A 38 12.76 -8.80 3.12
C GLY A 38 12.48 -7.89 1.92
N GLN A 39 11.49 -8.21 1.09
CA GLN A 39 11.10 -7.42 -0.08
C GLN A 39 10.21 -6.25 0.34
N LYS A 40 10.84 -5.26 0.98
CA LYS A 40 10.18 -4.05 1.53
C LYS A 40 9.33 -3.32 0.48
N TYR A 41 9.77 -3.28 -0.78
CA TYR A 41 9.03 -2.62 -1.87
C TYR A 41 7.68 -3.29 -2.16
N TRP A 42 7.63 -4.63 -2.24
CA TRP A 42 6.39 -5.35 -2.48
C TRP A 42 5.42 -5.27 -1.30
N PHE A 43 5.95 -5.28 -0.07
CA PHE A 43 5.15 -5.03 1.13
C PHE A 43 4.53 -3.62 1.07
N ILE A 44 5.32 -2.59 0.75
CA ILE A 44 4.83 -1.20 0.64
C ILE A 44 3.79 -1.06 -0.47
N ILE A 45 4.01 -1.62 -1.66
CA ILE A 45 3.04 -1.53 -2.78
C ILE A 45 1.69 -2.16 -2.41
N LEU A 46 1.71 -3.37 -1.84
CA LEU A 46 0.48 -4.04 -1.41
C LEU A 46 -0.19 -3.30 -0.25
N LEU A 47 0.58 -2.71 0.67
CA LEU A 47 0.05 -1.91 1.76
C LEU A 47 -0.62 -0.64 1.21
N VAL A 48 0.03 0.06 0.30
CA VAL A 48 -0.45 1.27 -0.38
C VAL A 48 -1.73 1.02 -1.16
N VAL A 49 -1.82 -0.09 -1.89
CA VAL A 49 -3.04 -0.48 -2.62
C VAL A 49 -4.22 -0.74 -1.66
N ASN A 50 -3.96 -1.28 -0.47
CA ASN A 50 -5.02 -1.53 0.54
C ASN A 50 -5.29 -0.33 1.45
N THR A 51 -4.32 0.57 1.58
CA THR A 51 -4.37 1.75 2.45
C THR A 51 -4.02 2.98 1.63
N ALA A 52 -4.77 3.27 0.57
CA ALA A 52 -4.48 4.38 -0.35
C ALA A 52 -4.25 5.74 0.36
N GLY A 53 -4.68 5.92 1.61
CA GLY A 53 -4.32 7.06 2.47
C GLY A 53 -3.05 6.94 3.34
N LEU A 54 -2.45 5.76 3.54
CA LEU A 54 -1.21 5.60 4.32
C LEU A 54 0.05 5.92 3.50
N LEU A 55 -0.04 5.88 2.17
CA LEU A 55 1.07 6.23 1.28
C LEU A 55 1.59 7.65 1.55
N GLU A 56 0.69 8.59 1.82
CA GLU A 56 1.03 10.00 2.08
C GLU A 56 1.85 10.17 3.36
N ILE A 57 1.54 9.41 4.41
CA ILE A 57 2.26 9.44 5.69
C ILE A 57 3.70 8.91 5.52
N ILE A 58 3.86 7.81 4.77
CA ILE A 58 5.19 7.22 4.49
C ILE A 58 6.03 8.16 3.63
N TYR A 59 5.42 8.82 2.62
CA TYR A 59 6.12 9.76 1.75
C TYR A 59 6.63 10.98 2.52
N LEU A 60 5.78 11.57 3.38
CA LEU A 60 6.17 12.65 4.29
C LEU A 60 7.36 12.27 5.18
N PHE A 61 7.35 11.04 5.73
CA PHE A 61 8.42 10.56 6.62
C PHE A 61 9.75 10.33 5.89
N TYR A 62 9.71 9.75 4.69
CA TYR A 62 10.91 9.49 3.89
C TYR A 62 11.53 10.79 3.35
N PHE A 63 10.70 11.74 2.92
CA PHE A 63 11.17 12.99 2.33
C PHE A 63 11.81 13.96 3.36
N SER A 64 11.47 13.81 4.64
CA SER A 64 12.01 14.67 5.72
C SER A 64 13.53 14.58 5.90
N LYS A 65 14.17 13.45 5.53
CA LYS A 65 15.61 13.27 5.76
C LYS A 65 16.53 14.10 4.87
N LYS A 66 16.05 14.66 3.75
CA LYS A 66 16.92 15.38 2.80
C LYS A 66 17.30 16.80 3.25
N LYS A 67 16.48 17.46 4.07
CA LYS A 67 16.70 18.88 4.41
C LYS A 67 17.82 19.11 5.44
N ILE A 68 18.07 18.15 6.34
CA ILE A 68 19.03 18.34 7.44
C ILE A 68 20.48 18.37 6.92
N LYS A 69 20.82 17.55 5.92
CA LYS A 69 22.20 17.48 5.41
C LYS A 69 22.63 18.77 4.70
N MET A 70 21.72 19.40 3.93
CA MET A 70 22.01 20.66 3.23
C MET A 70 22.19 21.84 4.17
N ALA A 71 21.45 21.89 5.28
CA ALA A 71 21.58 22.97 6.27
C ALA A 71 22.89 22.86 7.08
N ILE A 72 23.34 21.62 7.34
CA ILE A 72 24.63 21.37 7.99
C ILE A 72 25.77 21.75 7.05
N ASP A 73 25.74 21.30 5.79
CA ASP A 73 26.80 21.60 4.82
C ASP A 73 26.89 23.12 4.51
N ALA A 74 25.77 23.82 4.40
CA ALA A 74 25.75 25.27 4.17
C ALA A 74 26.30 26.09 5.36
N ASN A 75 26.10 25.62 6.59
CA ASN A 75 26.65 26.25 7.80
C ASN A 75 28.10 25.83 8.09
N GLN A 76 28.68 24.91 7.30
CA GLN A 76 30.11 24.62 7.32
C GLN A 76 30.86 25.49 6.30
N LEU A 77 30.21 25.88 5.20
CA LEU A 77 30.81 26.74 4.17
C LEU A 77 30.84 28.24 4.50
N ASN A 78 30.02 28.71 5.45
CA ASN A 78 29.98 30.13 5.86
C ASN A 78 30.89 30.46 7.06
N ASN A 79 31.49 29.45 7.70
CA ASN A 79 32.34 29.58 8.88
C ASN A 79 33.85 29.42 8.54
N HIS A 80 34.19 29.45 7.25
CA HIS A 80 35.54 29.52 6.70
C HIS A 80 35.71 30.81 5.89
#